data_AF-A0A8S4A360-F1
#
_entry.id   AF-A0A8S4A360-F1
#
_cell.length_a   1.000
_cell.length_b   1.000
_cell.length_c   1.000
_cell.angle_alpha   90.00
_cell.angle_beta   90.00
_cell.angle_gamma   90.00
#
_symmetry.space_group_name_H-M   'P 1'
#
loop_
_entity.id
_entity.type
_entity.pdbx_description
1 polymer ?
#
loop_
_entity_poly.entity_id
_entity_poly.type
_entity_poly.pdbx_seq_one_letter_code
_entity_poly.pdbx_strand_id
1 'polypeptide(L)'
;MQKTIRISEGQLLYLASKAKVENTMCGYLHKRSSDLGKWQQRYFVLYQNVLFYYETEMSTRPSGVALLEGSYCDRIISPSSKSRDTDKQ
;
A
#
# COMPACT_ATOMS: atom_id res chain seq x y z
N MET A 1 -12.22 -13.69 2.79
CA MET A 1 -11.31 -14.17 3.85
C MET A 1 -9.89 -14.13 3.29
N GLN A 2 -9.02 -13.23 3.76
CA GLN A 2 -7.63 -13.20 3.29
C GLN A 2 -6.95 -14.51 3.70
N LYS A 3 -6.49 -15.29 2.72
CA LYS A 3 -5.76 -16.53 3.00
C LYS A 3 -4.42 -16.14 3.62
N THR A 4 -4.12 -16.67 4.81
CA THR A 4 -2.80 -16.48 5.43
C THR A 4 -1.77 -17.24 4.62
N ILE A 5 -0.96 -16.50 3.88
CA ILE A 5 0.11 -17.08 3.07
C ILE A 5 1.32 -17.31 3.98
N ARG A 6 1.84 -18.52 3.95
CA ARG A 6 3.12 -18.86 4.59
C ARG A 6 4.24 -18.67 3.55
N ILE A 7 4.73 -17.46 3.42
CA ILE A 7 5.96 -17.16 2.66
C ILE A 7 7.14 -17.13 3.63
N SER A 8 8.27 -17.72 3.24
CA SER A 8 9.50 -17.60 4.02
C SER A 8 10.02 -16.16 4.03
N GLU A 9 10.60 -15.71 5.15
CA GLU A 9 11.09 -14.33 5.27
C GLU A 9 12.12 -13.98 4.19
N GLY A 10 13.03 -14.91 3.86
CA GLY A 10 14.01 -14.71 2.80
C GLY A 10 13.39 -14.49 1.42
N GLN A 11 12.38 -15.29 1.06
CA GLN A 11 11.65 -15.12 -0.20
C GLN A 11 10.88 -13.79 -0.21
N LEU A 12 10.28 -13.40 0.91
CA LEU A 12 9.57 -12.13 1.04
C LEU A 12 10.51 -10.95 0.80
N LEU A 13 11.69 -10.95 1.44
CA LEU A 13 12.67 -9.89 1.29
C LEU A 13 13.25 -9.83 -0.12
N TYR A 14 13.48 -10.99 -0.74
CA TYR A 14 13.89 -11.07 -2.14
C TYR A 14 12.85 -10.45 -3.09
N LEU A 15 11.57 -10.80 -2.91
CA LEU A 15 10.50 -10.21 -3.71
C LEU A 15 10.35 -8.70 -3.45
N ALA A 16 10.51 -8.26 -2.20
CA ALA A 16 10.48 -6.84 -1.86
C ALA A 16 11.63 -6.06 -2.53
N SER A 17 12.84 -6.62 -2.57
CA SER A 17 13.96 -5.98 -3.27
C SER A 17 13.73 -5.92 -4.78
N LYS A 18 13.17 -6.99 -5.36
CA LYS A 18 12.77 -7.03 -6.78
C LYS A 18 11.71 -5.98 -7.08
N ALA A 19 10.69 -5.88 -6.24
CA ALA A 19 9.61 -4.91 -6.37
C ALA A 19 10.14 -3.47 -6.43
N LYS A 20 11.17 -3.10 -5.67
CA LYS A 20 11.71 -1.73 -5.72
C LYS A 20 12.25 -1.33 -7.10
N VAL A 21 12.78 -2.28 -7.86
CA VAL A 21 13.38 -2.01 -9.18
C VAL A 21 12.39 -2.26 -10.32
N GLU A 22 11.60 -3.32 -10.19
CA GLU A 22 10.76 -3.88 -11.26
C GLU A 22 9.25 -3.65 -11.02
N ASN A 23 8.87 -2.68 -10.18
CA ASN A 23 7.46 -2.43 -9.88
C ASN A 23 6.66 -2.05 -11.13
N THR A 24 5.38 -2.42 -11.10
CA THR A 24 4.42 -1.99 -12.11
C THR A 24 3.81 -0.64 -11.72
N MET A 25 3.57 -0.42 -10.43
CA MET A 25 3.06 0.83 -9.89
C MET A 25 3.62 1.06 -8.48
N CYS A 26 3.84 2.33 -8.14
CA CYS A 26 4.22 2.73 -6.79
C CYS A 26 3.69 4.13 -6.46
N GLY A 27 3.62 4.45 -5.17
CA GLY A 27 3.22 5.78 -4.72
C GLY A 27 2.66 5.80 -3.30
N TYR A 28 2.42 7.01 -2.80
CA TYR A 28 1.84 7.21 -1.48
C TYR A 28 0.32 7.00 -1.50
N LEU A 29 -0.16 6.18 -0.57
CA LEU A 29 -1.59 6.01 -0.29
C LEU A 29 -1.85 6.10 1.21
N HIS A 30 -3.08 6.41 1.57
CA HIS A 30 -3.52 6.32 2.97
C HIS A 30 -4.03 4.91 3.25
N LYS A 31 -3.50 4.29 4.30
CA LYS A 31 -3.92 2.97 4.80
C LYS A 31 -4.53 3.12 6.17
N ARG A 32 -5.72 2.54 6.39
CA ARG A 32 -6.30 2.40 7.72
C ARG A 32 -5.52 1.34 8.49
N SER A 33 -4.97 1.72 9.64
CA SER A 33 -4.26 0.78 10.50
C SER A 33 -5.24 -0.19 11.18
N SER A 34 -4.84 -1.45 11.29
CA SER A 34 -5.65 -2.52 11.87
C SER A 34 -5.73 -2.47 13.39
N ASP A 35 -4.73 -1.87 14.04
CA ASP A 35 -4.62 -1.73 15.50
C ASP A 35 -5.42 -0.53 16.03
N LEU A 36 -5.16 0.66 15.49
CA LEU A 36 -5.64 1.94 16.01
C LEU A 36 -6.78 2.53 15.17
N GLY A 37 -7.10 1.92 14.02
CA GLY A 37 -8.13 2.40 13.10
C GLY A 37 -7.83 3.76 12.43
N LYS A 38 -6.64 4.33 12.65
CA LYS A 38 -6.21 5.61 12.07
C LYS A 38 -5.74 5.44 10.63
N TRP A 39 -6.00 6.43 9.78
CA TRP A 39 -5.41 6.49 8.45
C TRP A 39 -3.98 7.03 8.54
N GLN A 40 -3.05 6.32 7.92
CA GLN A 40 -1.64 6.69 7.86
C GLN A 40 -1.16 6.67 6.42
N GLN A 41 -0.34 7.65 6.05
CA GLN A 41 0.32 7.65 4.75
C GLN A 41 1.44 6.60 4.74
N ARG A 42 1.46 5.78 3.70
CA ARG A 42 2.48 4.74 3.46
C ARG A 42 2.86 4.75 1.99
N TYR A 43 4.11 4.39 1.70
CA TYR A 43 4.55 4.20 0.33
C TYR A 43 4.25 2.77 -0.11
N PHE A 44 3.50 2.61 -1.18
CA PHE A 44 3.09 1.31 -1.71
C PHE A 44 3.88 0.98 -2.96
N VAL A 45 4.18 -0.30 -3.12
CA VAL A 45 4.84 -0.84 -4.31
C VAL A 45 4.10 -2.10 -4.74
N LEU A 46 3.55 -2.08 -5.94
CA LEU A 46 2.90 -3.21 -6.58
C LEU A 46 3.88 -3.92 -7.51
N TYR A 47 4.11 -5.20 -7.24
CA TYR A 47 4.91 -6.08 -8.08
C TYR A 47 4.14 -7.36 -8.34
N GLN A 48 3.80 -7.59 -9.61
CA GLN A 48 2.89 -8.68 -10.02
C GLN A 48 1.57 -8.60 -9.22
N ASN A 49 1.19 -9.67 -8.53
CA ASN A 49 0.02 -9.74 -7.66
C ASN A 49 0.34 -9.51 -6.17
N VAL A 50 1.51 -8.96 -5.85
CA VAL A 50 1.96 -8.71 -4.47
C VAL A 50 2.07 -7.21 -4.23
N LEU A 51 1.38 -6.73 -3.20
CA LEU A 51 1.40 -5.34 -2.77
C LEU A 51 2.21 -5.20 -1.48
N PHE A 52 3.35 -4.53 -1.58
CA PHE A 52 4.17 -4.15 -0.43
C PHE A 52 3.82 -2.74 0.02
N TYR A 53 3.97 -2.48 1.32
CA TYR A 53 3.94 -1.11 1.83
C TYR A 53 5.07 -0.84 2.81
N TYR A 54 5.52 0.40 2.83
CA TYR A 54 6.67 0.89 3.55
C TYR A 54 6.30 2.14 4.35
N GLU A 55 7.06 2.44 5.40
CA GLU A 55 6.93 3.70 6.14
C GLU A 55 7.16 4.89 5.19
N THR A 56 8.24 4.82 4.41
CA THR A 56 8.65 5.82 3.42
C THR A 56 9.20 5.13 2.17
N GLU A 57 9.32 5.87 1.07
CA GLU A 57 9.95 5.40 -0.16
C GLU A 57 11.40 4.89 0.04
N MET A 58 12.15 5.57 0.91
CA MET A 58 13.55 5.22 1.24
C MET A 58 13.68 4.00 2.16
N SER A 59 12.60 3.54 2.78
CA SER A 59 12.64 2.42 3.73
C SER A 59 13.07 1.13 3.03
N THR A 60 14.08 0.43 3.56
CA THR A 60 14.64 -0.77 2.92
C THR A 60 13.81 -2.02 3.15
N ARG A 61 13.14 -2.13 4.30
CA ARG A 61 12.27 -3.26 4.64
C ARG A 61 10.80 -2.88 4.53
N PRO A 62 9.94 -3.74 3.96
CA PRO A 62 8.51 -3.50 3.94
C PRO A 62 7.93 -3.60 5.35
N SER A 63 7.01 -2.68 5.67
CA SER A 63 6.22 -2.72 6.90
C SER A 63 5.08 -3.75 6.83
N GLY A 64 4.77 -4.23 5.63
CA GLY A 64 3.88 -5.38 5.42
C GLY A 64 3.63 -5.68 3.95
N VAL A 65 2.88 -6.76 3.74
CA VAL A 65 2.61 -7.34 2.42
C VAL A 65 1.16 -7.81 2.34
N ALA A 66 0.55 -7.68 1.17
CA ALA A 66 -0.73 -8.27 0.82
C ALA A 66 -0.63 -8.97 -0.54
N LEU A 67 -1.10 -10.22 -0.62
CA LEU A 67 -1.34 -10.86 -1.90
C LEU A 67 -2.71 -10.43 -2.43
N LEU A 68 -2.74 -9.97 -3.66
CA LEU A 68 -3.94 -9.46 -4.32
C LEU A 68 -4.64 -10.51 -5.18
N GLU A 69 -4.14 -11.75 -5.22
CA GLU A 69 -4.77 -12.85 -5.95
C GLU A 69 -6.22 -13.06 -5.47
N GLY A 70 -7.17 -12.90 -6.38
CA GLY A 70 -8.61 -12.95 -6.07
C GLY A 70 -9.12 -11.81 -5.18
N SER A 71 -8.38 -10.71 -5.05
CA SER A 71 -8.83 -9.49 -4.39
C SER A 71 -9.59 -8.59 -5.36
N TYR A 72 -10.61 -7.91 -4.85
CA TYR A 72 -11.44 -6.97 -5.60
C TYR A 72 -11.60 -5.68 -4.79
N CYS A 73 -11.75 -4.56 -5.49
CA CYS A 73 -11.97 -3.26 -4.89
C CYS A 73 -13.32 -2.71 -5.33
N ASP A 74 -14.18 -2.41 -4.37
CA ASP A 74 -15.38 -1.63 -4.64
C ASP A 74 -15.01 -0.14 -4.60
N ARG A 75 -15.41 0.59 -5.64
CA ARG A 75 -15.24 2.05 -5.65
C ARG A 75 -16.23 2.65 -4.68
N ILE A 76 -15.73 3.09 -3.53
CA ILE A 76 -16.50 3.95 -2.62
C ILE A 76 -16.32 5.38 -3.09
N ILE A 77 -17.36 5.96 -3.68
CA ILE A 77 -17.39 7.38 -4.03
C ILE A 77 -17.62 8.14 -2.73
N SER A 78 -16.55 8.68 -2.14
CA SER A 78 -16.69 9.66 -1.07
C SER A 78 -17.30 10.93 -1.67
N PRO A 79 -18.38 11.50 -1.13
CA PRO A 79 -18.83 12.82 -1.53
C PRO A 79 -17.66 13.78 -1.29
N SER A 80 -17.19 14.42 -2.36
CA SER A 80 -16.04 15.31 -2.34
C SER A 80 -16.19 16.36 -1.23
N SER A 81 -15.24 16.41 -0.30
CA SER A 81 -15.06 17.60 0.53
C SER A 81 -14.72 18.75 -0.41
N LYS A 82 -15.60 19.76 -0.49
CA LYS A 82 -15.39 20.98 -1.28
C LYS A 82 -13.97 21.49 -1.07
N SER A 83 -13.23 21.70 -2.16
CA SER A 83 -12.02 22.51 -2.16
C SER A 83 -12.37 23.85 -1.50
N ARG A 84 -11.71 24.18 -0.40
CA ARG A 84 -11.72 25.53 0.14
C ARG A 84 -10.77 26.33 -0.74
N ASP A 85 -11.29 26.89 -1.83
CA ASP A 85 -10.62 27.99 -2.53
C ASP A 85 -10.56 29.16 -1.55
N THR A 86 -9.36 29.44 -1.04
CA THR A 86 -9.08 30.68 -0.34
C THR A 86 -8.75 31.75 -1.37
N ASP A 87 -9.79 32.36 -1.93
CA ASP A 87 -9.68 33.73 -2.42
C ASP A 87 -9.67 34.66 -1.19
N LYS A 88 -8.55 35.33 -0.96
CA LYS A 88 -8.51 36.52 -0.11
C LYS A 88 -7.97 37.69 -0.93
N GLN A 89 -8.92 38.52 -1.31
CA GLN A 89 -8.79 39.93 -1.65
C GLN A 89 -8.35 40.76 -0.45
#